data_AF-A0A2T0AR93-F1
#
_entry.id   AF-A0A2T0AR93-F1
#
_cell.length_a   1.000
_cell.length_b   1.000
_cell.length_c   1.000
_cell.angle_alpha   90.00
_cell.angle_beta   90.00
_cell.angle_gamma   90.00
#
_symmetry.space_group_name_H-M   'P 1'
#
loop_
_entity.id
_entity.type
_entity.pdbx_description
1 polymer ?
#
loop_
_entity_poly.entity_id
_entity_poly.type
_entity_poly.pdbx_seq_one_letter_code
_entity_poly.pdbx_strand_id
1 'polypeptide(L)'
;MNKKIKVTAIMLVIILCIFFAGCARIDDLKVKLGIKNKDFEYINEGRISKITIQNKRDKGYTFIITDKDAIKELYDILSKAKEVENKITLEPDYILEFHEGMNNVHRFNYVAGLDKKDLGNLYSDDKIYVVSKRLDNDIMQNFWNIRKPNKFNEVYYTSMLKAIEDYRKTIGKDKKIGIDISDEEVAKFILTMDIEEFKEKLGDNEKMITDGDRNKYDITMDIETQGYKTDIYKCIITFFNKETKKETKYYFVNKYDLNYWKFNFTKDKKPENF
;
A
#
# COMPACT_ATOMS: atom_id res chain seq x y z
N MET A 1 54.35 -17.70 24.04
CA MET A 1 52.88 -17.58 24.06
C MET A 1 52.28 -18.31 22.86
N ASN A 2 51.46 -19.33 23.11
CA ASN A 2 50.98 -20.28 22.10
C ASN A 2 50.13 -19.57 21.03
N LYS A 3 50.26 -19.93 19.74
CA LYS A 3 49.60 -19.21 18.62
C LYS A 3 48.08 -19.12 18.80
N LYS A 4 47.48 -20.16 19.40
CA LYS A 4 46.06 -20.18 19.80
C LYS A 4 45.72 -19.14 20.87
N ILE A 5 46.55 -18.99 21.91
CA ILE A 5 46.37 -18.01 22.99
C ILE A 5 46.48 -16.57 22.44
N LYS A 6 47.37 -16.32 21.47
CA LYS A 6 47.48 -15.01 20.78
C LYS A 6 46.20 -14.66 20.02
N VAL A 7 45.65 -15.61 19.25
CA VAL A 7 44.41 -15.37 18.48
C VAL A 7 43.21 -15.18 19.41
N THR A 8 43.09 -15.98 20.47
CA THR A 8 42.01 -15.83 21.46
C THR A 8 42.12 -14.48 22.18
N ALA A 9 43.31 -14.05 22.58
CA ALA A 9 43.52 -12.75 23.22
C ALA A 9 43.19 -11.57 22.29
N ILE A 10 43.57 -11.65 21.01
CA ILE A 10 43.24 -10.62 20.01
C ILE A 10 41.71 -10.53 19.81
N MET A 11 41.01 -11.66 19.72
CA MET A 11 39.56 -11.67 19.57
C MET A 11 38.85 -11.08 20.81
N LEU A 12 39.37 -11.37 22.01
CA LEU A 12 38.85 -10.83 23.27
C LEU A 12 39.07 -9.32 23.39
N VAL A 13 40.22 -8.81 22.93
CA VAL A 13 40.51 -7.37 22.86
C VAL A 13 39.58 -6.67 21.86
N ILE A 14 39.31 -7.26 20.70
CA ILE A 14 38.34 -6.71 19.72
C ILE A 14 36.94 -6.63 20.33
N ILE A 15 36.50 -7.70 21.01
CA ILE A 15 35.21 -7.73 21.72
C ILE A 15 35.17 -6.64 22.81
N LEU A 16 36.24 -6.49 23.60
CA LEU A 16 36.34 -5.45 24.64
C LEU A 16 36.29 -4.03 24.06
N CYS A 17 36.96 -3.79 22.92
CA CYS A 17 36.95 -2.51 22.23
C CYS A 17 35.55 -2.11 21.72
N ILE A 18 34.70 -3.09 21.38
CA ILE A 18 33.31 -2.85 20.98
C ILE A 18 32.47 -2.37 22.19
N PHE A 19 32.76 -2.85 23.41
CA PHE A 19 32.08 -2.40 24.63
C PHE A 19 32.49 -0.98 25.08
N PHE A 20 33.70 -0.51 24.74
CA PHE A 20 34.17 0.85 25.06
C PHE A 20 33.86 1.90 23.97
N ALA A 21 33.29 1.50 22.84
CA ALA A 21 32.77 2.44 21.87
C ALA A 21 31.43 2.98 22.38
N GLY A 22 31.42 4.20 22.94
CA GLY A 22 30.18 4.86 23.36
C GLY A 22 29.15 4.91 22.23
N CYS A 23 27.85 4.90 22.57
CA CYS A 23 26.74 4.83 21.60
C CYS A 23 26.88 5.82 20.43
N ALA A 24 27.46 7.00 20.66
CA ALA A 24 27.74 8.00 19.64
C ALA A 24 28.69 7.53 18.53
N ARG A 25 29.72 6.72 18.85
CA ARG A 25 30.66 6.16 17.86
C ARG A 25 30.03 5.03 17.04
N ILE A 26 29.14 4.26 17.66
CA ILE A 26 28.39 3.19 16.98
C ILE A 26 27.38 3.80 15.99
N ASP A 27 26.71 4.88 16.37
CA ASP A 27 25.76 5.56 15.48
C ASP A 27 26.46 6.30 14.34
N ASP A 28 27.62 6.93 14.58
CA ASP A 28 28.43 7.52 13.50
C ASP A 28 28.90 6.45 12.50
N LEU A 29 29.26 5.26 13.00
CA LEU A 29 29.62 4.11 12.16
C LEU A 29 28.40 3.62 11.36
N LYS A 30 27.21 3.52 11.96
CA LYS A 30 25.98 3.13 11.24
C LYS A 30 25.61 4.13 10.14
N VAL A 31 25.81 5.43 10.38
CA VAL A 31 25.57 6.47 9.37
C VAL A 31 26.58 6.34 8.22
N LYS A 32 27.86 6.18 8.53
CA LYS A 32 28.91 5.93 7.51
C LYS A 32 28.70 4.65 6.71
N LEU A 33 28.10 3.63 7.31
CA LEU A 33 27.75 2.37 6.67
C LEU A 33 26.40 2.41 5.93
N GLY A 34 25.69 3.54 5.94
CA GLY A 34 24.38 3.69 5.29
C GLY A 34 23.25 2.87 5.94
N ILE A 35 23.45 2.41 7.18
CA ILE A 35 22.49 1.63 7.98
C ILE A 35 21.50 2.56 8.69
N LYS A 36 21.90 3.81 8.96
CA LYS A 36 21.09 4.84 9.59
C LYS A 36 21.23 6.14 8.81
N ASN A 37 20.15 6.89 8.62
CA ASN A 37 20.21 8.29 8.17
C ASN A 37 19.96 9.24 9.35
N LYS A 38 20.39 10.50 9.22
CA LYS A 38 20.16 11.55 10.24
C LYS A 38 18.99 12.48 9.90
N ASP A 39 18.34 12.24 8.76
CA ASP A 39 17.43 13.19 8.16
C ASP A 39 16.10 13.27 8.92
N PHE A 40 15.79 12.26 9.74
CA PHE A 40 14.60 12.21 10.60
C PHE A 40 14.89 12.44 12.11
N GLU A 41 16.08 12.89 12.51
CA GLU A 41 16.44 13.07 13.93
C GLU A 41 15.56 14.09 14.65
N TYR A 42 14.98 15.07 13.94
CA TYR A 42 14.01 16.01 14.49
C TYR A 42 12.80 15.33 15.14
N ILE A 43 12.45 14.11 14.71
CA ILE A 43 11.38 13.31 15.32
C ILE A 43 11.82 12.82 16.70
N ASN A 44 13.02 12.24 16.80
CA ASN A 44 13.57 11.70 18.05
C ASN A 44 13.95 12.79 19.07
N GLU A 45 14.28 13.98 18.59
CA GLU A 45 14.48 15.18 19.42
C GLU A 45 13.17 15.74 20.01
N GLY A 46 12.02 15.14 19.69
CA GLY A 46 10.71 15.54 20.21
C GLY A 46 10.18 16.84 19.62
N ARG A 47 10.70 17.26 18.45
CA ARG A 47 10.25 18.49 17.77
C ARG A 47 8.93 18.32 17.02
N ILE A 48 8.48 17.08 16.83
CA ILE A 48 7.22 16.77 16.17
C ILE A 48 6.04 16.80 17.14
N SER A 49 5.06 17.65 16.81
CA SER A 49 3.80 17.79 17.56
C SER A 49 2.75 16.77 17.14
N LYS A 50 2.70 16.46 15.83
CA LYS A 50 1.82 15.45 15.25
C LYS A 50 2.36 14.97 13.90
N ILE A 51 1.93 13.79 13.50
CA ILE A 51 2.16 13.24 12.18
C ILE A 51 0.80 12.99 11.53
N THR A 52 0.63 13.45 10.29
CA THR A 52 -0.58 13.21 9.51
C THR A 52 -0.29 12.22 8.39
N ILE A 53 -1.12 11.19 8.27
CA ILE A 53 -1.05 10.21 7.19
C ILE A 53 -2.39 10.26 6.44
N GLN A 54 -2.38 10.82 5.24
CA GLN A 54 -3.56 10.96 4.41
C GLN A 54 -3.54 9.94 3.28
N ASN A 55 -4.62 9.19 3.09
CA ASN A 55 -4.78 8.35 1.90
C ASN A 55 -5.02 9.22 0.66
N LYS A 56 -4.32 8.94 -0.44
CA LYS A 56 -4.42 9.75 -1.67
C LYS A 56 -5.73 9.51 -2.43
N ARG A 57 -6.30 8.29 -2.36
CA ARG A 57 -7.54 7.90 -3.04
C ARG A 57 -8.78 8.34 -2.26
N ASP A 58 -8.71 8.31 -0.94
CA ASP A 58 -9.75 8.81 -0.02
C ASP A 58 -9.15 9.86 0.92
N LYS A 59 -9.23 11.14 0.53
CA LYS A 59 -8.71 12.25 1.33
C LYS A 59 -9.42 12.42 2.68
N GLY A 60 -10.68 11.96 2.78
CA GLY A 60 -11.42 11.93 4.04
C GLY A 60 -10.80 10.94 5.03
N TYR A 61 -10.06 9.96 4.52
CA TYR A 61 -9.30 9.00 5.29
C TYR A 61 -7.90 9.54 5.66
N THR A 62 -7.91 10.42 6.67
CA THR A 62 -6.71 11.05 7.22
C THR A 62 -6.54 10.67 8.69
N PHE A 63 -5.32 10.30 9.04
CA PHE A 63 -4.95 9.92 10.40
C PHE A 63 -4.05 10.97 11.03
N ILE A 64 -4.25 11.20 12.32
CA ILE A 64 -3.46 12.16 13.09
C ILE A 64 -2.84 11.40 14.27
N ILE A 65 -1.53 11.25 14.24
CA ILE A 65 -0.75 10.59 15.28
C ILE A 65 -0.17 11.68 16.18
N THR A 66 -0.55 11.65 17.46
CA THR A 66 -0.03 12.54 18.52
C THR A 66 0.58 11.75 19.67
N ASP A 67 0.37 10.44 19.70
CA ASP A 67 0.94 9.54 20.69
C ASP A 67 2.46 9.45 20.51
N LYS A 68 3.21 9.65 21.60
CA LYS A 68 4.67 9.74 21.57
C LYS A 68 5.33 8.40 21.27
N ASP A 69 4.75 7.29 21.73
CA ASP A 69 5.30 5.96 21.49
C ASP A 69 5.11 5.58 20.02
N ALA A 70 3.93 5.83 19.45
CA ALA A 70 3.69 5.64 18.02
C ALA A 70 4.59 6.53 17.13
N ILE A 71 4.82 7.79 17.52
CA ILE A 71 5.77 8.69 16.82
C ILE A 71 7.19 8.13 16.88
N LYS A 72 7.60 7.55 18.02
CA LYS A 72 8.92 6.96 18.20
C LYS A 72 9.11 5.68 17.39
N GLU A 73 8.09 4.82 17.33
CA GLU A 73 8.10 3.62 16.47
C GLU A 73 8.28 4.00 14.99
N LEU A 74 7.59 5.05 14.54
CA LEU A 74 7.75 5.57 13.19
C LEU A 74 9.18 6.09 12.95
N TYR A 75 9.77 6.82 13.90
CA TYR A 75 11.19 7.22 13.82
C TYR A 75 12.13 6.00 13.71
N ASP A 76 11.89 4.94 14.48
CA ASP A 76 12.74 3.74 14.46
C ASP A 76 12.74 3.05 13.09
N ILE A 77 11.67 3.20 12.30
CA ILE A 77 11.61 2.76 10.91
C ILE A 77 12.34 3.75 10.00
N LEU A 78 12.00 5.03 10.08
CA LEU A 78 12.49 6.07 9.17
C LEU A 78 14.00 6.32 9.32
N SER A 79 14.53 6.25 10.53
CA SER A 79 15.96 6.36 10.80
C SER A 79 16.79 5.27 10.11
N LYS A 80 16.20 4.13 9.77
CA LYS A 80 16.83 3.03 9.02
C LYS A 80 16.57 3.09 7.52
N ALA A 81 15.81 4.10 7.06
CA ALA A 81 15.51 4.26 5.65
C ALA A 81 16.80 4.56 4.87
N LYS A 82 16.95 3.93 3.71
CA LYS A 82 18.13 4.09 2.86
C LYS A 82 17.85 5.18 1.84
N GLU A 83 18.63 6.26 1.86
CA GLU A 83 18.55 7.30 0.82
C GLU A 83 19.02 6.74 -0.53
N VAL A 84 18.30 7.05 -1.59
CA VAL A 84 18.58 6.60 -2.96
C VAL A 84 18.32 7.73 -3.96
N GLU A 85 18.88 7.62 -5.16
CA GLU A 85 18.75 8.67 -6.19
C GLU A 85 17.41 8.61 -6.93
N ASN A 86 16.83 7.42 -7.07
CA ASN A 86 15.66 7.20 -7.92
C ASN A 86 14.46 6.76 -7.09
N LYS A 87 13.34 7.46 -7.26
CA LYS A 87 12.04 7.05 -6.71
C LYS A 87 11.33 6.08 -7.63
N ILE A 88 10.38 5.34 -7.06
CA ILE A 88 9.43 4.58 -7.84
C ILE A 88 8.54 5.50 -8.69
N THR A 89 8.14 5.04 -9.88
CA THR A 89 7.27 5.77 -10.81
C THR A 89 5.78 5.52 -10.58
N LEU A 90 5.43 4.72 -9.58
CA LEU A 90 4.05 4.43 -9.21
C LEU A 90 3.44 5.60 -8.44
N GLU A 91 2.13 5.77 -8.58
CA GLU A 91 1.37 6.74 -7.81
C GLU A 91 1.46 6.44 -6.31
N PRO A 92 1.64 7.47 -5.45
CA PRO A 92 1.66 7.27 -4.01
C PRO A 92 0.29 6.92 -3.46
N ASP A 93 0.29 6.05 -2.46
CA ASP A 93 -0.91 5.63 -1.72
C ASP A 93 -1.22 6.60 -0.58
N TYR A 94 -0.17 7.17 0.03
CA TYR A 94 -0.29 8.06 1.19
C TYR A 94 0.57 9.31 1.05
N ILE A 95 0.13 10.38 1.72
CA ILE A 95 0.89 11.59 1.99
C ILE A 95 1.15 11.66 3.49
N LEU A 96 2.41 11.68 3.88
CA LEU A 96 2.87 11.80 5.26
C LEU A 96 3.31 13.24 5.51
N GLU A 97 2.81 13.84 6.59
CA GLU A 97 3.19 15.18 7.04
C GLU A 97 3.69 15.13 8.47
N PHE A 98 4.92 15.58 8.71
CA PHE A 98 5.51 15.70 10.03
C PHE A 98 5.48 17.16 10.45
N HIS A 99 4.67 17.49 11.46
CA HIS A 99 4.47 18.87 11.91
C HIS A 99 5.47 19.22 13.01
N GLU A 100 6.50 19.98 12.65
CA GLU A 100 7.55 20.45 13.54
C GLU A 100 7.25 21.88 14.03
N GLY A 101 6.97 22.03 15.33
CA GLY A 101 6.53 23.32 15.88
C GLY A 101 5.24 23.85 15.22
N MET A 102 5.14 25.18 15.04
CA MET A 102 3.93 25.82 14.51
C MET A 102 3.89 25.95 12.97
N ASN A 103 5.05 26.09 12.32
CA ASN A 103 5.12 26.52 10.91
C ASN A 103 5.87 25.57 9.98
N ASN A 104 6.58 24.57 10.51
CA ASN A 104 7.39 23.67 9.69
C ASN A 104 6.63 22.35 9.47
N VAL A 105 6.40 22.00 8.21
CA VAL A 105 5.74 20.75 7.83
C VAL A 105 6.62 20.04 6.81
N HIS A 106 7.13 18.87 7.20
CA HIS A 106 7.89 18.00 6.29
C HIS A 106 6.91 17.06 5.60
N ARG A 107 6.84 17.10 4.26
CA ARG A 107 5.86 16.34 3.47
C ARG A 107 6.54 15.28 2.62
N PHE A 108 6.02 14.06 2.67
CA PHE A 108 6.49 12.93 1.88
C PHE A 108 5.32 12.19 1.23
N ASN A 109 5.50 11.79 -0.02
CA ASN A 109 4.67 10.81 -0.70
C ASN A 109 5.17 9.41 -0.34
N TYR A 110 4.24 8.45 -0.19
CA TYR A 110 4.56 7.08 0.17
C TYR A 110 3.80 6.06 -0.69
N VAL A 111 4.51 5.07 -1.22
CA VAL A 111 3.96 3.90 -1.93
C VAL A 111 4.10 2.67 -1.04
N ALA A 112 2.96 2.09 -0.66
CA ALA A 112 2.91 0.94 0.25
C ALA A 112 3.12 -0.38 -0.49
N GLY A 113 3.49 -1.44 0.25
CA GLY A 113 3.59 -2.80 -0.29
C GLY A 113 4.84 -3.10 -1.11
N LEU A 114 5.76 -2.14 -1.25
CA LEU A 114 6.99 -2.34 -2.02
C LEU A 114 8.03 -3.18 -1.26
N ASP A 115 8.62 -4.18 -1.92
CA ASP A 115 9.77 -4.97 -1.42
C ASP A 115 11.05 -4.74 -2.24
N LYS A 116 11.05 -3.74 -3.13
CA LYS A 116 12.20 -3.47 -4.01
C LYS A 116 13.21 -2.63 -3.25
N LYS A 117 14.45 -3.15 -3.15
CA LYS A 117 15.51 -2.59 -2.31
C LYS A 117 16.23 -1.37 -2.90
N ASP A 118 15.97 -1.06 -4.17
CA ASP A 118 16.78 -0.10 -4.94
C ASP A 118 16.00 1.11 -5.48
N LEU A 119 14.68 1.16 -5.30
CA LEU A 119 13.84 2.31 -5.69
C LEU A 119 13.13 2.86 -4.47
N GLY A 120 13.21 4.17 -4.26
CA GLY A 120 12.62 4.81 -3.10
C GLY A 120 11.10 4.83 -3.16
N ASN A 121 10.46 4.37 -2.09
CA ASN A 121 9.01 4.36 -1.91
C ASN A 121 8.51 5.44 -0.94
N LEU A 122 9.39 6.17 -0.27
CA LEU A 122 9.08 7.38 0.49
C LEU A 122 9.87 8.55 -0.12
N TYR A 123 9.21 9.62 -0.54
CA TYR A 123 9.91 10.72 -1.21
C TYR A 123 9.24 12.09 -1.05
N SER A 124 10.05 13.12 -0.91
CA SER A 124 9.70 14.54 -1.06
C SER A 124 10.21 15.05 -2.42
N ASP A 125 10.25 16.36 -2.60
CA ASP A 125 10.83 16.98 -3.80
C ASP A 125 12.36 16.84 -3.86
N ASP A 126 13.01 16.73 -2.71
CA ASP A 126 14.46 16.77 -2.54
C ASP A 126 15.08 15.48 -1.96
N LYS A 127 14.28 14.65 -1.30
CA LYS A 127 14.75 13.46 -0.60
C LYS A 127 13.97 12.22 -1.00
N ILE A 128 14.67 11.12 -1.21
CA ILE A 128 14.10 9.85 -1.67
C ILE A 128 14.69 8.72 -0.82
N TYR A 129 13.81 7.91 -0.24
CA TYR A 129 14.19 6.83 0.66
C TYR A 129 13.50 5.52 0.30
N VAL A 130 14.24 4.43 0.50
CA VAL A 130 13.71 3.08 0.61
C VAL A 130 13.34 2.82 2.07
N VAL A 131 12.06 2.62 2.33
CA VAL A 131 11.49 2.30 3.64
C VAL A 131 10.92 0.88 3.61
N SER A 132 11.17 0.14 4.69
CA SER A 132 10.71 -1.24 4.81
C SER A 132 9.18 -1.33 4.95
N LYS A 133 8.59 -2.46 4.53
CA LYS A 133 7.18 -2.84 4.77
C LYS A 133 6.73 -2.82 6.24
N ARG A 134 7.65 -2.68 7.20
CA ARG A 134 7.25 -2.43 8.61
C ARG A 134 6.48 -1.13 8.74
N LEU A 135 6.81 -0.12 7.93
CA LEU A 135 6.02 1.10 7.87
C LEU A 135 4.57 0.79 7.48
N ASP A 136 4.34 -0.08 6.49
CA ASP A 136 2.99 -0.54 6.15
C ASP A 136 2.31 -1.19 7.35
N ASN A 137 3.00 -2.07 8.07
CA ASN A 137 2.44 -2.73 9.24
C ASN A 137 2.12 -1.76 10.38
N ASP A 138 2.95 -0.75 10.63
CA ASP A 138 2.77 0.18 11.75
C ASP A 138 1.72 1.24 11.42
N ILE A 139 1.68 1.68 10.15
CA ILE A 139 0.54 2.36 9.54
C ILE A 139 -0.72 1.51 9.79
N MET A 140 -0.74 0.26 9.32
CA MET A 140 -1.90 -0.64 9.42
C MET A 140 -2.28 -1.08 10.85
N GLN A 141 -1.35 -1.17 11.79
CA GLN A 141 -1.59 -1.59 13.18
C GLN A 141 -2.25 -0.48 13.99
N ASN A 142 -1.85 0.78 13.75
CA ASN A 142 -2.57 1.94 14.26
C ASN A 142 -3.97 2.07 13.63
N PHE A 143 -4.29 1.25 12.63
CA PHE A 143 -5.55 1.25 11.87
C PHE A 143 -6.38 -0.03 12.11
N TRP A 144 -6.71 -0.38 13.35
CA TRP A 144 -7.51 -1.58 13.66
C TRP A 144 -8.81 -1.73 12.84
N ASN A 145 -9.38 -0.63 12.33
CA ASN A 145 -10.57 -0.60 11.49
C ASN A 145 -10.36 -0.87 9.99
N ILE A 146 -9.13 -0.88 9.45
CA ILE A 146 -8.90 -1.15 8.02
C ILE A 146 -8.78 -2.63 7.65
N ARG A 147 -8.83 -3.53 8.63
CA ARG A 147 -8.71 -4.98 8.39
C ARG A 147 -9.99 -5.61 7.81
N LYS A 148 -10.95 -4.79 7.37
CA LYS A 148 -12.23 -5.26 6.82
C LYS A 148 -12.36 -4.80 5.38
N PRO A 149 -12.82 -5.66 4.46
CA PRO A 149 -13.05 -7.10 4.63
C PRO A 149 -11.72 -7.88 4.77
N ASN A 150 -11.78 -9.10 5.34
CA ASN A 150 -10.61 -9.98 5.42
C ASN A 150 -10.01 -10.20 4.02
N LYS A 151 -8.69 -10.08 3.86
CA LYS A 151 -8.01 -10.26 2.56
C LYS A 151 -8.72 -9.47 1.44
N PHE A 152 -8.91 -8.17 1.67
CA PHE A 152 -9.66 -7.29 0.76
C PHE A 152 -9.23 -7.43 -0.70
N ASN A 153 -7.93 -7.40 -0.98
CA ASN A 153 -7.39 -7.56 -2.33
C ASN A 153 -7.85 -8.89 -2.99
N GLU A 154 -7.87 -10.01 -2.25
CA GLU A 154 -8.39 -11.28 -2.76
C GLU A 154 -9.84 -11.15 -3.21
N VAL A 155 -10.74 -10.63 -2.37
CA VAL A 155 -12.17 -10.59 -2.70
C VAL A 155 -12.52 -9.53 -3.74
N TYR A 156 -11.89 -8.36 -3.67
CA TYR A 156 -12.15 -7.23 -4.55
C TYR A 156 -11.77 -7.56 -6.00
N TYR A 157 -10.50 -7.90 -6.23
CA TYR A 157 -9.98 -8.15 -7.58
C TYR A 157 -10.51 -9.47 -8.15
N THR A 158 -10.69 -10.51 -7.34
CA THR A 158 -11.24 -11.78 -7.84
C THR A 158 -12.71 -11.65 -8.27
N SER A 159 -13.50 -10.79 -7.62
CA SER A 159 -14.88 -10.50 -8.08
C SER A 159 -14.88 -9.91 -9.49
N MET A 160 -13.98 -8.96 -9.76
CA MET A 160 -13.80 -8.39 -11.10
C MET A 160 -13.36 -9.44 -12.12
N LEU A 161 -12.34 -10.26 -11.81
CA LEU A 161 -11.89 -11.33 -12.70
C LEU A 161 -13.03 -12.30 -13.03
N LYS A 162 -13.83 -12.71 -12.05
CA LYS A 162 -14.98 -13.60 -12.25
C LYS A 162 -16.07 -12.97 -13.11
N ALA A 163 -16.35 -11.68 -12.91
CA ALA A 163 -17.31 -10.95 -13.73
C ALA A 163 -16.85 -10.84 -15.19
N ILE A 164 -15.57 -10.52 -15.41
CA ILE A 164 -14.94 -10.46 -16.73
C ILE A 164 -15.00 -11.84 -17.41
N GLU A 165 -14.58 -12.90 -16.71
CA GLU A 165 -14.60 -14.27 -17.21
C GLU A 165 -16.00 -14.68 -17.69
N ASP A 166 -17.03 -14.41 -16.89
CA ASP A 166 -18.40 -14.73 -17.26
C ASP A 166 -18.93 -13.86 -18.40
N TYR A 167 -18.66 -12.56 -18.36
CA TYR A 167 -19.11 -11.63 -19.39
C TYR A 167 -18.49 -11.95 -20.77
N ARG A 168 -17.22 -12.37 -20.79
CA ARG A 168 -16.49 -12.82 -21.99
C ARG A 168 -17.17 -13.99 -22.70
N LYS A 169 -17.90 -14.85 -22.00
CA LYS A 169 -18.70 -15.94 -22.62
C LYS A 169 -19.79 -15.41 -23.54
N THR A 170 -20.24 -14.17 -23.32
CA THR A 170 -21.31 -13.51 -24.11
C THR A 170 -20.74 -12.71 -25.27
N ILE A 171 -19.63 -12.00 -25.06
CA ILE A 171 -19.11 -10.99 -26.01
C ILE A 171 -17.90 -11.45 -26.85
N GLY A 172 -17.30 -12.62 -26.53
CA GLY A 172 -16.05 -13.07 -27.14
C GLY A 172 -14.82 -12.29 -26.66
N LYS A 173 -13.66 -12.55 -27.29
CA LYS A 173 -12.36 -12.03 -26.84
C LYS A 173 -11.94 -10.70 -27.46
N ASP A 174 -12.51 -10.31 -28.61
CA ASP A 174 -11.97 -9.23 -29.44
C ASP A 174 -12.29 -7.82 -28.92
N LYS A 175 -13.42 -7.66 -28.22
CA LYS A 175 -13.84 -6.36 -27.69
C LYS A 175 -12.94 -5.91 -26.54
N LYS A 176 -12.57 -4.63 -26.51
CA LYS A 176 -11.75 -4.03 -25.46
C LYS A 176 -12.61 -3.61 -24.27
N ILE A 177 -12.22 -4.06 -23.08
CA ILE A 177 -12.86 -3.72 -21.81
C ILE A 177 -11.96 -2.73 -21.06
N GLY A 178 -12.49 -1.55 -20.78
CA GLY A 178 -11.88 -0.58 -19.86
C GLY A 178 -12.43 -0.79 -18.45
N ILE A 179 -11.55 -0.95 -17.46
CA ILE A 179 -11.91 -1.24 -16.07
C ILE A 179 -11.73 0.02 -15.22
N ASP A 180 -12.83 0.50 -14.65
CA ASP A 180 -12.84 1.62 -13.70
C ASP A 180 -12.98 1.07 -12.27
N ILE A 181 -12.02 1.43 -11.41
CA ILE A 181 -11.97 1.05 -9.99
C ILE A 181 -12.15 2.25 -9.06
N SER A 182 -12.78 3.32 -9.55
CA SER A 182 -13.10 4.52 -8.78
C SER A 182 -14.23 4.26 -7.78
N ASP A 183 -14.06 3.22 -6.95
CA ASP A 183 -15.01 2.76 -5.93
C ASP A 183 -14.74 3.50 -4.62
N GLU A 184 -15.50 4.57 -4.39
CA GLU A 184 -15.29 5.49 -3.26
C GLU A 184 -15.37 4.80 -1.90
N GLU A 185 -16.26 3.83 -1.74
CA GLU A 185 -16.56 3.17 -0.46
C GLU A 185 -15.35 2.37 0.08
N VAL A 186 -14.52 1.84 -0.82
CA VAL A 186 -13.33 1.04 -0.49
C VAL A 186 -12.03 1.66 -0.99
N ALA A 187 -12.05 2.89 -1.51
CA ALA A 187 -10.89 3.59 -2.05
C ALA A 187 -9.67 3.58 -1.09
N LYS A 188 -9.93 3.72 0.21
CA LYS A 188 -8.94 3.64 1.30
C LYS A 188 -8.17 2.31 1.41
N PHE A 189 -8.69 1.23 0.85
CA PHE A 189 -8.08 -0.11 0.86
C PHE A 189 -7.33 -0.46 -0.43
N ILE A 190 -7.49 0.36 -1.48
CA ILE A 190 -6.90 0.10 -2.79
C ILE A 190 -5.46 0.62 -2.80
N LEU A 191 -4.49 -0.29 -2.70
CA LEU A 191 -3.07 0.04 -2.82
C LEU A 191 -2.61 -0.02 -4.27
N THR A 192 -1.62 0.81 -4.61
CA THR A 192 -1.08 0.90 -5.97
C THR A 192 -0.36 -0.37 -6.39
N MET A 193 0.34 -1.04 -5.46
CA MET A 193 0.93 -2.35 -5.75
C MET A 193 -0.12 -3.43 -6.04
N ASP A 194 -1.26 -3.43 -5.32
CA ASP A 194 -2.34 -4.38 -5.61
C ASP A 194 -2.95 -4.16 -7.01
N ILE A 195 -3.01 -2.91 -7.46
CA ILE A 195 -3.45 -2.57 -8.83
C ILE A 195 -2.47 -3.12 -9.86
N GLU A 196 -1.16 -3.00 -9.64
CA GLU A 196 -0.16 -3.57 -10.56
C GLU A 196 -0.26 -5.10 -10.61
N GLU A 197 -0.40 -5.77 -9.47
CA GLU A 197 -0.62 -7.22 -9.43
C GLU A 197 -1.94 -7.65 -10.08
N PHE A 198 -2.98 -6.81 -10.00
CA PHE A 198 -4.23 -7.05 -10.69
C PHE A 198 -4.09 -6.93 -12.20
N LYS A 199 -3.38 -5.91 -12.70
CA LYS A 199 -3.11 -5.71 -14.13
C LYS A 199 -2.42 -6.92 -14.76
N GLU A 200 -1.50 -7.57 -14.04
CA GLU A 200 -0.82 -8.78 -14.49
C GLU A 200 -1.76 -9.99 -14.68
N LYS A 201 -2.95 -9.98 -14.05
CA LYS A 201 -3.96 -11.05 -14.14
C LYS A 201 -5.00 -10.79 -15.23
N LEU A 202 -4.99 -9.61 -15.85
CA LEU A 202 -5.89 -9.23 -16.92
C LEU A 202 -5.45 -9.87 -18.26
N GLY A 203 -6.40 -10.07 -19.17
CA GLY A 203 -6.09 -10.47 -20.54
C GLY A 203 -5.67 -9.29 -21.42
N ASP A 204 -5.25 -9.58 -22.65
CA ASP A 204 -4.68 -8.58 -23.57
C ASP A 204 -5.65 -7.43 -23.92
N ASN A 205 -6.96 -7.67 -23.85
CA ASN A 205 -8.01 -6.73 -24.22
C ASN A 205 -8.71 -6.09 -23.02
N GLU A 206 -8.21 -6.33 -21.81
CA GLU A 206 -8.65 -5.72 -20.57
C GLU A 206 -7.59 -4.73 -20.10
N LYS A 207 -7.98 -3.47 -19.86
CA LYS A 207 -7.06 -2.47 -19.30
C LYS A 207 -7.77 -1.59 -18.28
N MET A 208 -7.00 -1.11 -17.32
CA MET A 208 -7.47 -0.09 -16.39
C MET A 208 -7.75 1.21 -17.15
N ILE A 209 -8.89 1.82 -16.87
CA ILE A 209 -9.20 3.18 -17.31
C ILE A 209 -8.26 4.14 -16.60
N THR A 210 -7.76 5.11 -17.35
CA THR A 210 -6.98 6.25 -16.86
C THR A 210 -7.73 7.53 -17.23
N ASP A 211 -7.42 8.63 -16.55
CA ASP A 211 -8.14 9.89 -16.75
C ASP A 211 -8.20 10.29 -18.23
N GLY A 212 -9.44 10.44 -18.73
CA GLY A 212 -9.72 10.87 -20.11
C GLY A 212 -9.65 9.78 -21.18
N ASP A 213 -9.34 8.52 -20.85
CA ASP A 213 -9.21 7.45 -21.85
C ASP A 213 -10.44 6.53 -21.97
N ARG A 214 -11.44 6.73 -21.11
CA ARG A 214 -12.67 5.91 -21.06
C ARG A 214 -13.31 5.70 -22.42
N ASN A 215 -13.24 6.68 -23.33
CA ASN A 215 -13.81 6.60 -24.67
C ASN A 215 -13.13 5.59 -25.61
N LYS A 216 -11.90 5.14 -25.32
CA LYS A 216 -11.11 4.24 -26.18
C LYS A 216 -11.53 2.76 -26.13
N TYR A 217 -12.36 2.38 -25.18
CA TYR A 217 -12.80 1.00 -24.97
C TYR A 217 -14.17 0.73 -25.62
N ASP A 218 -14.41 -0.46 -26.12
CA ASP A 218 -15.73 -0.87 -26.64
C ASP A 218 -16.75 -0.99 -25.52
N ILE A 219 -16.25 -1.42 -24.35
CA ILE A 219 -17.03 -1.75 -23.17
C ILE A 219 -16.33 -1.12 -21.96
N THR A 220 -17.09 -0.55 -21.05
CA THR A 220 -16.57 -0.12 -19.74
C THR A 220 -17.10 -1.04 -18.65
N MET A 221 -16.26 -1.35 -17.68
CA MET A 221 -16.61 -2.10 -16.47
C MET A 221 -16.43 -1.18 -15.28
N ASP A 222 -17.49 -0.96 -14.52
CA ASP A 222 -17.47 -0.20 -13.27
C ASP A 222 -17.74 -1.15 -12.11
N ILE A 223 -17.06 -0.96 -10.98
CA ILE A 223 -17.32 -1.65 -9.72
C ILE A 223 -17.81 -0.66 -8.67
N GLU A 224 -18.89 -1.04 -8.00
CA GLU A 224 -19.51 -0.25 -6.93
C GLU A 224 -19.68 -1.14 -5.70
N THR A 225 -18.94 -0.86 -4.63
CA THR A 225 -19.12 -1.57 -3.36
C THR A 225 -20.43 -1.13 -2.71
N GLN A 226 -21.21 -2.11 -2.26
CA GLN A 226 -22.54 -1.88 -1.66
C GLN A 226 -22.53 -2.12 -0.15
N GLY A 227 -21.47 -2.76 0.35
CA GLY A 227 -21.24 -2.94 1.77
C GLY A 227 -20.30 -4.08 2.06
N TYR A 228 -19.58 -3.96 3.17
CA TYR A 228 -18.66 -4.99 3.64
C TYR A 228 -18.67 -5.10 5.16
N LYS A 229 -18.36 -6.30 5.63
CA LYS A 229 -17.98 -6.63 7.00
C LYS A 229 -16.69 -7.43 6.93
N THR A 230 -16.18 -7.89 8.08
CA THR A 230 -15.00 -8.76 8.13
C THR A 230 -15.13 -9.97 7.20
N ASP A 231 -16.32 -10.57 7.14
CA ASP A 231 -16.60 -11.85 6.52
C ASP A 231 -17.61 -11.78 5.37
N ILE A 232 -18.04 -10.58 4.98
CA ILE A 232 -19.00 -10.37 3.89
C ILE A 232 -18.49 -9.22 3.02
N TYR A 233 -18.58 -9.38 1.70
CA TYR A 233 -18.32 -8.31 0.76
C TYR A 233 -19.37 -8.33 -0.35
N LYS A 234 -20.02 -7.20 -0.58
CA LYS A 234 -21.07 -7.03 -1.59
C LYS A 234 -20.67 -5.92 -2.55
N CYS A 235 -20.75 -6.21 -3.84
CA CYS A 235 -20.54 -5.20 -4.88
C CYS A 235 -21.45 -5.46 -6.09
N ILE A 236 -21.62 -4.42 -6.89
CA ILE A 236 -22.20 -4.50 -8.23
C ILE A 236 -21.07 -4.24 -9.22
N ILE A 237 -20.93 -5.12 -10.20
CA ILE A 237 -20.05 -4.89 -11.34
C ILE A 237 -20.93 -4.68 -12.57
N THR A 238 -20.80 -3.53 -13.21
CA THR A 238 -21.62 -3.14 -14.36
C THR A 238 -20.76 -3.08 -15.60
N PHE A 239 -21.12 -3.85 -16.63
CA PHE A 239 -20.56 -3.70 -17.97
C PHE A 239 -21.48 -2.87 -18.83
N PHE A 240 -20.97 -1.79 -19.42
CA PHE A 240 -21.71 -0.98 -20.39
C PHE A 240 -21.09 -1.16 -21.78
N ASN A 241 -21.88 -1.73 -22.70
CA ASN A 241 -21.48 -1.89 -24.09
C ASN A 241 -21.89 -0.65 -24.90
N LYS A 242 -20.91 0.08 -25.44
CA LYS A 242 -21.15 1.37 -26.10
C LYS A 242 -21.84 1.28 -27.44
N GLU A 243 -21.70 0.16 -28.14
CA GLU A 243 -22.30 -0.09 -29.45
C GLU A 243 -23.80 -0.35 -29.28
N THR A 244 -24.15 -1.28 -28.40
CA THR A 244 -25.54 -1.70 -28.17
C THR A 244 -26.28 -0.84 -27.15
N LYS A 245 -25.57 0.01 -26.41
CA LYS A 245 -26.08 0.80 -25.27
C LYS A 245 -26.71 -0.05 -24.16
N LYS A 246 -26.30 -1.32 -24.06
CA LYS A 246 -26.80 -2.24 -23.03
C LYS A 246 -25.89 -2.27 -21.81
N GLU A 247 -26.51 -2.29 -20.65
CA GLU A 247 -25.87 -2.62 -19.37
C GLU A 247 -26.05 -4.10 -19.05
N THR A 248 -25.04 -4.69 -18.43
CA THR A 248 -25.11 -6.02 -17.83
C THR A 248 -24.55 -5.93 -16.42
N LYS A 249 -25.35 -6.34 -15.43
CA LYS A 249 -25.03 -6.17 -14.01
C LYS A 249 -24.76 -7.50 -13.34
N TYR A 250 -23.67 -7.56 -12.59
CA TYR A 250 -23.27 -8.69 -11.78
C TYR A 250 -23.37 -8.29 -10.32
N TYR A 251 -24.24 -8.96 -9.57
CA TYR A 251 -24.48 -8.70 -8.15
C TYR A 251 -23.72 -9.73 -7.32
N PHE A 252 -22.60 -9.34 -6.72
CA PHE A 252 -21.79 -10.22 -5.89
C PHE A 252 -22.21 -10.17 -4.42
N VAL A 253 -22.32 -11.35 -3.81
CA VAL A 253 -22.47 -11.52 -2.36
C VAL A 253 -21.47 -12.57 -1.91
N ASN A 254 -20.26 -12.10 -1.60
CA ASN A 254 -19.15 -12.96 -1.21
C ASN A 254 -19.14 -13.16 0.29
N LYS A 255 -18.76 -14.36 0.73
CA LYS A 255 -18.67 -14.73 2.15
C LYS A 255 -17.30 -15.32 2.46
N TYR A 256 -16.69 -14.87 3.55
CA TYR A 256 -15.47 -15.45 4.06
C TYR A 256 -15.80 -16.54 5.06
N ASP A 257 -15.33 -17.75 4.81
CA ASP A 257 -15.58 -18.89 5.67
C ASP A 257 -14.41 -19.87 5.56
N LEU A 258 -14.05 -20.54 6.65
CA LEU A 258 -12.94 -21.51 6.69
C LEU A 258 -11.61 -20.97 6.09
N ASN A 259 -11.32 -19.69 6.29
CA ASN A 259 -10.10 -18.99 5.86
C ASN A 259 -9.96 -18.74 4.33
N TYR A 260 -11.07 -18.79 3.58
CA TYR A 260 -11.12 -18.43 2.16
C TYR A 260 -12.42 -17.70 1.78
N TRP A 261 -12.41 -16.99 0.65
CA TRP A 261 -13.62 -16.37 0.10
C TRP A 261 -14.44 -17.33 -0.79
N LYS A 262 -15.73 -17.44 -0.48
CA LYS A 262 -16.74 -18.05 -1.33
C LYS A 262 -17.34 -16.96 -2.23
N PHE A 263 -17.15 -17.11 -3.53
CA PHE A 263 -17.62 -16.15 -4.53
C PHE A 263 -18.96 -16.59 -5.11
N ASN A 264 -19.98 -15.75 -4.97
CA ASN A 264 -21.31 -15.99 -5.53
C ASN A 264 -21.81 -14.72 -6.18
N PHE A 265 -22.38 -14.84 -7.38
CA PHE A 265 -23.01 -13.73 -8.07
C PHE A 265 -24.26 -14.16 -8.83
N THR A 266 -25.14 -13.20 -9.07
CA THR A 266 -26.24 -13.32 -10.04
C THR A 266 -26.03 -12.30 -11.15
N LYS A 267 -26.51 -12.64 -12.36
CA LYS A 267 -26.46 -11.78 -13.54
C LYS A 267 -27.84 -11.19 -13.79
N ASP A 268 -27.91 -9.87 -13.98
CA ASP A 268 -29.09 -9.08 -14.33
C ASP A 268 -30.32 -9.25 -13.41
N LYS A 269 -30.15 -9.90 -12.27
CA LYS A 269 -31.18 -10.11 -11.25
C LYS A 269 -30.58 -9.85 -9.88
N LYS A 270 -31.00 -8.76 -9.24
CA LYS A 270 -30.62 -8.43 -7.86
C LYS A 270 -31.11 -9.53 -6.90
N PRO A 271 -30.25 -10.11 -6.04
CA PRO A 271 -30.67 -11.04 -5.01
C PRO A 271 -31.64 -10.40 -4.00
N GLU A 272 -32.57 -11.16 -3.44
CA GLU A 272 -33.58 -10.63 -2.49
C GLU A 272 -32.97 -10.02 -1.22
N ASN A 273 -31.81 -10.51 -0.78
CA ASN A 273 -31.10 -10.04 0.43
C ASN A 273 -29.81 -9.27 0.12
N PHE A 274 -29.79 -8.56 -1.01
CA PHE A 274 -28.64 -7.79 -1.47
C PHE A 274 -28.47 -6.48 -0.70
#